data_AF-Q08W16-F1
#
_entry.id   AF-Q08W16-F1
#
_cell.length_a   1.000
_cell.length_b   1.000
_cell.length_c   1.000
_cell.angle_alpha   90.00
_cell.angle_beta   90.00
_cell.angle_gamma   90.00
#
_symmetry.space_group_name_H-M   'P 1'
#
loop_
_entity.id
_entity.type
_entity.pdbx_description
1 polymer ?
#
loop_
_entity_poly.entity_id
_entity_poly.type
_entity_poly.pdbx_seq_one_letter_code
_entity_poly.pdbx_strand_id
1 'polypeptide(L)'
;MRQRWAVVVSMLLVVSGCGARNGIPSPGPQNGALPSPGAQPARAKVEGPRISVIAGSFKPTLFYGPWQCSQRWMTYCQRQCAAEGYTLKGCMWLADLKLDWEGRTHNAGGRYAITHCCCDYPVLSKDATQAARDRWEAIRESFREDWSKKFGNWPLERGKSWPGHHIRDLKHGGDPVDPNNILPTPPTIHDVLNKEYPRCYAGGPPWNTVGPDLPYSDY
;
A
#
# COMPACT_ATOMS: atom_id res chain seq x y z
N MET A 1 -25.30 -54.09 -16.45
CA MET A 1 -24.63 -52.83 -16.84
C MET A 1 -24.73 -51.86 -15.67
N ARG A 2 -23.61 -51.46 -15.06
CA ARG A 2 -23.59 -50.54 -13.90
C ARG A 2 -23.41 -49.11 -14.42
N GLN A 3 -24.39 -48.27 -14.17
CA GLN A 3 -24.46 -46.88 -14.62
C GLN A 3 -23.58 -46.01 -13.71
N ARG A 4 -22.52 -45.43 -14.28
CA ARG A 4 -21.63 -44.48 -13.59
C ARG A 4 -22.25 -43.09 -13.65
N TRP A 5 -22.57 -42.52 -12.49
CA TRP A 5 -22.98 -41.11 -12.39
C TRP A 5 -21.73 -40.24 -12.39
N ALA A 6 -21.64 -39.34 -13.38
CA ALA A 6 -20.64 -38.30 -13.41
C ALA A 6 -21.02 -37.21 -12.40
N VAL A 7 -20.13 -36.96 -11.43
CA VAL A 7 -20.25 -35.82 -10.52
C VAL A 7 -19.76 -34.59 -11.28
N VAL A 8 -20.69 -33.76 -11.75
CA VAL A 8 -20.39 -32.41 -12.23
C VAL A 8 -20.27 -31.52 -11.00
N VAL A 9 -19.04 -31.06 -10.71
CA VAL A 9 -18.81 -30.03 -9.69
C VAL A 9 -19.17 -28.68 -10.32
N SER A 10 -20.42 -28.27 -10.12
CA SER A 10 -20.88 -26.92 -10.44
C SER A 10 -20.34 -25.95 -9.39
N MET A 11 -19.43 -25.08 -9.81
CA MET A 11 -18.94 -23.96 -9.00
C MET A 11 -20.05 -22.90 -8.92
N LEU A 12 -20.90 -22.99 -7.89
CA LEU A 12 -21.88 -21.95 -7.58
C LEU A 12 -21.15 -20.74 -6.98
N LEU A 13 -21.01 -19.67 -7.78
CA LEU A 13 -20.77 -18.33 -7.27
C LEU A 13 -22.06 -17.85 -6.58
N VAL A 14 -22.14 -18.03 -5.27
CA VAL A 14 -23.20 -17.43 -4.46
C VAL A 14 -22.87 -15.95 -4.29
N VAL A 15 -23.53 -15.10 -5.08
CA VAL A 15 -23.58 -13.65 -4.84
C VAL A 15 -24.60 -13.41 -3.73
N SER A 16 -24.15 -13.47 -2.48
CA SER A 16 -24.94 -13.04 -1.32
C SER A 16 -24.78 -11.55 -1.11
N GLY A 17 -25.81 -10.78 -1.42
CA GLY A 17 -25.92 -9.36 -1.06
C GLY A 17 -26.29 -9.16 0.41
N CYS A 18 -25.65 -8.14 1.00
CA CYS A 18 -26.03 -7.31 2.15
C CYS A 18 -26.38 -7.96 3.51
N GLY A 19 -25.50 -7.76 4.50
CA GLY A 19 -25.92 -7.62 5.91
C GLY A 19 -24.87 -7.95 7.00
N ALA A 20 -24.28 -6.90 7.58
CA ALA A 20 -23.74 -6.77 8.95
C ALA A 20 -22.27 -7.15 9.29
N ARG A 21 -21.54 -6.07 9.63
CA ARG A 21 -20.63 -5.85 10.78
C ARG A 21 -19.34 -6.70 10.88
N ASN A 22 -18.28 -6.13 10.29
CA ASN A 22 -16.91 -5.95 10.80
C ASN A 22 -15.99 -5.89 9.59
N GLY A 23 -15.77 -4.70 9.05
CA GLY A 23 -15.00 -4.54 7.83
C GLY A 23 -14.52 -3.10 7.71
N ILE A 24 -13.20 -2.96 7.75
CA ILE A 24 -12.44 -1.76 7.40
C ILE A 24 -13.15 -1.00 6.26
N PRO A 25 -13.37 0.31 6.34
CA PRO A 25 -13.89 1.05 5.20
C PRO A 25 -12.88 0.91 4.06
N SER A 26 -13.19 0.12 3.04
CA SER A 26 -12.41 0.12 1.81
C SER A 26 -12.40 1.54 1.27
N PRO A 27 -11.23 2.15 1.06
CA PRO A 27 -11.17 3.46 0.46
C PRO A 27 -11.65 3.34 -0.99
N GLY A 28 -12.84 3.88 -1.27
CA GLY A 28 -13.40 3.93 -2.62
C GLY A 28 -12.50 4.67 -3.63
N PRO A 29 -12.64 4.36 -4.94
CA PRO A 29 -11.76 4.86 -6.00
C PRO A 29 -11.81 6.38 -6.12
N GLN A 30 -10.65 7.02 -6.17
CA GLN A 30 -10.51 8.43 -6.56
C GLN A 30 -10.48 8.51 -8.09
N ASN A 31 -11.65 8.61 -8.72
CA ASN A 31 -11.72 8.82 -10.17
C ASN A 31 -11.25 10.25 -10.48
N GLY A 32 -10.14 10.40 -11.20
CA GLY A 32 -9.82 11.62 -11.95
C GLY A 32 -9.49 12.89 -11.15
N ALA A 33 -9.02 12.78 -9.89
CA ALA A 33 -8.55 13.95 -9.16
C ALA A 33 -7.39 14.61 -9.94
N LEU A 34 -7.54 15.90 -10.26
CA LEU A 34 -6.45 16.70 -10.82
C LEU A 34 -5.41 16.97 -9.71
N PRO A 35 -4.11 17.04 -10.04
CA PRO A 35 -3.09 17.43 -9.09
C PRO A 35 -3.43 18.79 -8.48
N SER A 36 -3.21 18.95 -7.18
CA SER A 36 -3.44 20.24 -6.53
C SER A 36 -2.47 21.30 -7.07
N PRO A 37 -2.84 22.59 -7.09
CA PRO A 37 -1.94 23.65 -7.52
C PRO A 37 -0.58 23.58 -6.79
N GLY A 38 0.52 23.61 -7.55
CA GLY A 38 1.88 23.49 -6.99
C GLY A 38 2.35 22.06 -6.70
N ALA A 39 1.54 21.04 -7.02
CA ALA A 39 1.94 19.65 -6.93
C ALA A 39 3.22 19.39 -7.74
N GLN A 40 4.19 18.75 -7.10
CA GLN A 40 5.42 18.34 -7.75
C GLN A 40 5.23 16.98 -8.44
N PRO A 41 6.04 16.64 -9.46
CA PRO A 41 6.04 15.30 -10.01
C PRO A 41 6.28 14.25 -8.92
N ALA A 42 5.72 13.06 -9.10
CA ALA A 42 6.05 11.93 -8.24
C ALA A 42 7.58 11.70 -8.22
N ARG A 43 8.13 11.37 -7.04
CA ARG A 43 9.58 11.21 -6.89
C ARG A 43 10.13 10.02 -7.66
N ALA A 44 9.29 9.00 -7.84
CA ALA A 44 9.52 7.86 -8.72
C ALA A 44 8.18 7.23 -9.10
N LYS A 45 8.17 6.44 -10.17
CA LYS A 45 7.06 5.56 -10.52
C LYS A 45 7.54 4.21 -11.01
N VAL A 46 6.75 3.17 -10.76
CA VAL A 46 6.90 1.85 -11.35
C VAL A 46 5.62 1.49 -12.07
N GLU A 47 5.75 1.11 -13.32
CA GLU A 47 4.63 0.60 -14.08
C GLU A 47 4.64 -0.94 -14.03
N GLY A 48 3.51 -1.52 -13.65
CA GLY A 48 3.32 -2.96 -13.76
C GLY A 48 2.92 -3.38 -15.17
N PRO A 49 2.82 -4.70 -15.40
CA PRO A 49 2.34 -5.23 -16.66
C PRO A 49 0.86 -4.85 -16.88
N ARG A 50 0.48 -4.68 -18.14
CA ARG A 50 -0.94 -4.54 -18.50
C ARG A 50 -1.64 -5.88 -18.27
N ILE A 51 -2.73 -5.85 -17.51
CA ILE A 51 -3.51 -7.05 -17.19
C ILE A 51 -4.79 -7.00 -18.01
N SER A 52 -4.94 -7.96 -18.93
CA SER A 52 -6.11 -8.08 -19.79
C SER A 52 -7.18 -8.96 -19.15
N VAL A 53 -8.42 -8.50 -19.24
CA VAL A 53 -9.62 -9.23 -18.83
C VAL A 53 -10.67 -9.17 -19.95
N ILE A 54 -11.78 -9.88 -19.82
CA ILE A 54 -12.77 -10.01 -20.89
C ILE A 54 -13.31 -8.64 -21.38
N ALA A 55 -13.50 -7.69 -20.45
CA ALA A 55 -14.10 -6.39 -20.75
C ALA A 55 -13.10 -5.30 -21.20
N GLY A 56 -11.79 -5.55 -21.15
CA GLY A 56 -10.77 -4.53 -21.35
C GLY A 56 -9.44 -4.88 -20.68
N SER A 57 -8.67 -3.87 -20.30
CA SER A 57 -7.41 -4.07 -19.60
C SER A 57 -7.17 -2.98 -18.58
N PHE A 58 -6.35 -3.27 -17.57
CA PHE A 58 -5.86 -2.27 -16.64
C PHE A 58 -4.34 -2.21 -16.62
N LYS A 59 -3.81 -1.00 -16.48
CA LYS A 59 -2.39 -0.70 -16.31
C LYS A 59 -2.16 -0.21 -14.88
N PRO A 60 -1.57 -1.02 -13.99
CA PRO A 60 -1.18 -0.58 -12.66
C PRO A 60 0.09 0.28 -12.73
N THR A 61 0.08 1.42 -12.05
CA THR A 61 1.25 2.28 -11.86
C THR A 61 1.34 2.68 -10.40
N LEU A 62 2.48 2.44 -9.78
CA LEU A 62 2.76 2.83 -8.41
C LEU A 62 3.62 4.09 -8.41
N PHE A 63 3.12 5.16 -7.82
CA PHE A 63 3.85 6.42 -7.62
C PHE A 63 4.35 6.50 -6.19
N TYR A 64 5.54 7.08 -5.98
CA TYR A 64 6.17 7.13 -4.66
C TYR A 64 6.37 8.56 -4.15
N GLY A 65 6.04 8.73 -2.85
CA GLY A 65 6.21 9.94 -2.07
C GLY A 65 7.55 9.98 -1.32
N PRO A 66 7.61 10.55 -0.09
CA PRO A 66 6.49 10.82 0.80
C PRO A 66 5.77 12.14 0.54
N TRP A 67 4.46 12.15 0.79
CA TRP A 67 3.61 13.34 0.79
C TRP A 67 2.79 13.44 2.08
N GLN A 68 2.26 14.63 2.36
CA GLN A 68 1.27 14.80 3.41
C GLN A 68 -0.02 14.05 3.04
N CYS A 69 -0.67 13.46 4.03
CA CYS A 69 -1.98 12.87 3.86
C CYS A 69 -3.06 13.93 3.69
N SER A 70 -3.97 13.72 2.74
CA SER A 70 -5.20 14.51 2.63
C SER A 70 -6.09 14.33 3.86
N GLN A 71 -7.14 15.15 3.98
CA GLN A 71 -8.09 15.08 5.09
C GLN A 71 -8.68 13.67 5.24
N ARG A 72 -9.00 13.03 4.11
CA ARG A 72 -9.51 11.65 4.07
C ARG A 72 -8.54 10.67 4.72
N TRP A 73 -7.26 10.74 4.37
CA TRP A 73 -6.24 9.81 4.86
C TRP A 73 -5.85 10.09 6.30
N MET A 74 -5.86 11.36 6.72
CA MET A 74 -5.75 11.74 8.13
C MET A 74 -6.88 11.11 8.96
N THR A 75 -8.13 11.23 8.51
CA THR A 75 -9.28 10.60 9.20
C THR A 75 -9.20 9.07 9.19
N TYR A 76 -8.73 8.47 8.09
CA TYR A 76 -8.48 7.02 8.04
C TYR A 76 -7.47 6.60 9.12
N CYS A 77 -6.30 7.25 9.18
CA CYS A 77 -5.27 6.92 10.16
C CYS A 77 -5.73 7.19 11.59
N GLN A 78 -6.50 8.25 11.83
CA GLN A 78 -7.06 8.53 13.15
C GLN A 78 -7.97 7.39 13.63
N ARG A 79 -8.80 6.84 12.73
CA ARG A 79 -9.64 5.69 13.05
C ARG A 79 -8.84 4.41 13.29
N GLN A 80 -7.81 4.15 12.49
CA GLN A 80 -6.92 2.99 12.69
C GLN A 80 -6.22 3.06 14.05
N CYS A 81 -5.60 4.19 14.38
CA CYS A 81 -4.95 4.38 15.68
C CYS A 81 -5.94 4.22 16.83
N ALA A 82 -7.12 4.84 16.73
CA ALA A 82 -8.15 4.75 17.77
C ALA A 82 -8.68 3.32 17.96
N ALA A 83 -8.79 2.53 16.89
CA ALA A 83 -9.19 1.12 16.98
C ALA A 83 -8.17 0.26 17.73
N GLU A 84 -6.90 0.64 17.72
CA GLU A 84 -5.83 0.03 18.52
C GLU A 84 -5.64 0.70 19.90
N GLY A 85 -6.43 1.72 20.24
CA GLY A 85 -6.33 2.44 21.51
C GLY A 85 -5.27 3.55 21.57
N TYR A 86 -4.75 3.98 20.41
CA TYR A 86 -3.71 5.01 20.31
C TYR A 86 -4.23 6.30 19.67
N THR A 87 -3.56 7.42 19.99
CA THR A 87 -3.79 8.70 19.28
C THR A 87 -2.96 8.75 18.00
N LEU A 88 -3.43 9.46 16.99
CA LEU A 88 -2.66 9.74 15.77
C LEU A 88 -1.66 10.87 16.04
N LYS A 89 -0.38 10.64 15.75
CA LYS A 89 0.68 11.69 15.77
C LYS A 89 0.88 12.31 14.38
N GLY A 90 0.77 11.53 13.33
CA GLY A 90 0.90 12.00 11.96
C GLY A 90 0.53 10.96 10.92
N CYS A 91 0.43 11.39 9.67
CA CYS A 91 0.14 10.52 8.54
C CYS A 91 1.05 10.88 7.36
N MET A 92 1.70 9.86 6.80
CA MET A 92 2.49 9.98 5.58
C MET A 92 1.84 9.19 4.47
N TRP A 93 1.63 9.83 3.32
CA TRP A 93 1.26 9.15 2.09
C TRP A 93 2.54 8.65 1.42
N LEU A 94 2.80 7.34 1.51
CA LEU A 94 4.04 6.71 1.06
C LEU A 94 4.05 6.48 -0.45
N ALA A 95 2.94 5.95 -0.96
CA ALA A 95 2.79 5.61 -2.37
C ALA A 95 1.32 5.68 -2.79
N ASP A 96 1.06 5.77 -4.08
CA ASP A 96 -0.27 5.73 -4.66
C ASP A 96 -0.30 4.73 -5.82
N LEU A 97 -1.19 3.75 -5.73
CA LEU A 97 -1.46 2.81 -6.80
C LEU A 97 -2.56 3.40 -7.68
N LYS A 98 -2.20 3.76 -8.92
CA LYS A 98 -3.13 4.10 -9.98
C LYS A 98 -3.43 2.87 -10.81
N LEU A 99 -4.70 2.61 -11.09
CA LEU A 99 -5.18 1.59 -11.99
C LEU A 99 -5.90 2.27 -13.15
N ASP A 100 -5.22 2.42 -14.28
CA ASP A 100 -5.82 2.98 -15.50
C ASP A 100 -6.56 1.87 -16.26
N TRP A 101 -7.88 1.98 -16.39
CA TRP A 101 -8.74 1.05 -17.10
C TRP A 101 -8.99 1.53 -18.54
N GLU A 102 -8.66 0.67 -19.49
CA GLU A 102 -8.99 0.82 -20.91
C GLU A 102 -10.02 -0.26 -21.28
N GLY A 103 -11.29 0.13 -21.30
CA GLY A 103 -12.41 -0.74 -21.62
C GLY A 103 -12.89 -0.59 -23.04
N ARG A 104 -13.65 -1.58 -23.52
CA ARG A 104 -14.29 -1.51 -24.84
C ARG A 104 -15.42 -0.48 -24.92
N THR A 105 -16.07 -0.18 -23.80
CA THR A 105 -17.22 0.74 -23.74
C THR A 105 -16.91 2.06 -23.05
N HIS A 106 -15.95 2.08 -22.13
CA HIS A 106 -15.52 3.27 -21.41
C HIS A 106 -14.11 3.08 -20.87
N ASN A 107 -13.39 4.19 -20.73
CA ASN A 107 -12.17 4.26 -19.95
C ASN A 107 -12.50 4.74 -18.53
N ALA A 108 -11.77 4.23 -17.55
CA ALA A 108 -11.94 4.61 -16.16
C ALA A 108 -10.57 4.54 -15.46
N GLY A 109 -10.53 4.88 -14.18
CA GLY A 109 -9.35 4.59 -13.39
C GLY A 109 -9.58 4.89 -11.93
N GLY A 110 -8.86 4.18 -11.07
CA GLY A 110 -8.92 4.36 -9.64
C GLY A 110 -7.54 4.61 -9.07
N ARG A 111 -7.50 5.26 -7.90
CA ARG A 111 -6.29 5.41 -7.09
C ARG A 111 -6.50 4.88 -5.69
N TYR A 112 -5.44 4.28 -5.15
CA TYR A 112 -5.36 3.78 -3.79
C TYR A 112 -4.08 4.27 -3.13
N ALA A 113 -4.21 5.09 -2.08
CA ALA A 113 -3.06 5.55 -1.32
C ALA A 113 -2.61 4.49 -0.32
N ILE A 114 -1.31 4.31 -0.22
CA ILE A 114 -0.63 3.53 0.82
C ILE A 114 -0.08 4.53 1.83
N THR A 115 -0.64 4.50 3.04
CA THR A 115 -0.35 5.48 4.09
C THR A 115 0.33 4.83 5.28
N HIS A 116 1.34 5.48 5.83
CA HIS A 116 1.88 5.19 7.14
C HIS A 116 1.14 6.03 8.18
N CYS A 117 0.44 5.36 9.09
CA CYS A 117 -0.23 5.98 10.23
C CYS A 117 0.72 5.95 11.43
N CYS A 118 1.23 7.11 11.81
CA CYS A 118 2.13 7.27 12.95
C CYS A 118 1.29 7.37 14.21
N CYS A 119 0.76 6.25 14.69
CA CYS A 119 0.06 6.20 15.97
C CYS A 119 1.05 6.35 17.13
N ASP A 120 0.55 6.70 18.31
CA ASP A 120 1.32 6.79 19.57
C ASP A 120 1.77 5.42 20.12
N TYR A 121 2.27 4.55 19.25
CA TYR A 121 2.72 3.23 19.60
C TYR A 121 3.95 3.31 20.53
N PRO A 122 4.06 2.41 21.51
CA PRO A 122 5.29 2.29 22.29
C PRO A 122 6.45 1.88 21.38
N VAL A 123 7.62 2.41 21.68
CA VAL A 123 8.87 2.02 21.03
C VAL A 123 9.30 0.67 21.57
N LEU A 124 9.52 -0.32 20.69
CA LEU A 124 10.06 -1.62 21.07
C LEU A 124 11.51 -1.50 21.56
N SER A 125 11.93 -2.49 22.36
CA SER A 125 13.34 -2.62 22.76
C SER A 125 14.25 -2.81 21.54
N LYS A 126 15.54 -2.52 21.70
CA LYS A 126 16.53 -2.76 20.65
C LYS A 126 16.55 -4.23 20.22
N ASP A 127 16.46 -5.14 21.18
CA ASP A 127 16.50 -6.58 20.94
C ASP A 127 15.24 -7.06 20.19
N ALA A 128 14.06 -6.57 20.58
CA ALA A 128 12.82 -6.90 19.88
C ALA A 128 12.81 -6.35 18.44
N THR A 129 13.33 -5.14 18.25
CA THR A 129 13.49 -4.55 16.91
C THR A 129 14.49 -5.35 16.07
N GLN A 130 15.58 -5.81 16.67
CA GLN A 130 16.58 -6.61 15.97
C GLN A 130 16.03 -8.00 15.60
N ALA A 131 15.32 -8.67 16.50
CA ALA A 131 14.66 -9.93 16.20
C ALA A 131 13.66 -9.82 15.04
N ALA A 132 12.94 -8.71 14.93
CA ALA A 132 12.06 -8.44 13.79
C ALA A 132 12.86 -8.27 12.48
N ARG A 133 14.00 -7.58 12.51
CA ARG A 133 14.89 -7.45 11.34
C ARG A 133 15.44 -8.81 10.91
N ASP A 134 15.89 -9.61 11.86
CA ASP A 134 16.45 -10.94 11.58
C ASP A 134 15.41 -11.85 10.92
N ARG A 135 14.14 -11.76 11.35
CA ARG A 135 13.01 -12.45 10.70
C ARG A 135 12.82 -12.03 9.25
N TRP A 136 12.85 -10.72 8.97
CA TRP A 136 12.75 -10.21 7.60
C TRP A 136 13.93 -10.70 6.75
N GLU A 137 15.16 -10.56 7.26
CA GLU A 137 16.38 -10.96 6.56
C GLU A 137 16.39 -12.45 6.21
N ALA A 138 15.86 -13.30 7.10
CA ALA A 138 15.76 -14.74 6.88
C ALA A 138 14.79 -15.13 5.75
N ILE A 139 13.79 -14.31 5.41
CA ILE A 139 12.75 -14.66 4.44
C ILE A 139 12.69 -13.76 3.21
N ARG A 140 13.41 -12.64 3.18
CA ARG A 140 13.22 -11.59 2.17
C ARG A 140 13.38 -12.10 0.73
N GLU A 141 14.22 -13.11 0.50
CA GLU A 141 14.43 -13.69 -0.83
C GLU A 141 13.19 -14.47 -1.29
N SER A 142 12.74 -15.44 -0.49
CA SER A 142 11.52 -16.21 -0.80
C SER A 142 10.26 -15.33 -0.82
N PHE A 143 10.19 -14.31 0.03
CA PHE A 143 9.13 -13.31 0.00
C PHE A 143 9.06 -12.61 -1.37
N ARG A 144 10.21 -12.15 -1.90
CA ARG A 144 10.28 -11.48 -3.20
C ARG A 144 9.93 -12.43 -4.35
N GLU A 145 10.31 -13.70 -4.26
CA GLU A 145 9.93 -14.72 -5.24
C GLU A 145 8.42 -14.94 -5.25
N ASP A 146 7.81 -15.10 -4.08
CA ASP A 146 6.36 -15.32 -3.95
C ASP A 146 5.55 -14.09 -4.34
N TRP A 147 6.04 -12.89 -4.02
CA TRP A 147 5.51 -11.65 -4.55
C TRP A 147 5.59 -11.64 -6.09
N SER A 148 6.75 -12.04 -6.64
CA SER A 148 6.99 -11.99 -8.09
C SER A 148 6.07 -12.91 -8.89
N LYS A 149 5.76 -14.10 -8.33
CA LYS A 149 4.79 -15.03 -8.92
C LYS A 149 3.39 -14.43 -9.05
N LYS A 150 3.02 -13.47 -8.19
CA LYS A 150 1.67 -12.88 -8.14
C LYS A 150 1.57 -11.56 -8.91
N PHE A 151 2.61 -10.72 -8.81
CA PHE A 151 2.53 -9.32 -9.22
C PHE A 151 3.51 -8.93 -10.34
N GLY A 152 4.27 -9.90 -10.85
CA GLY A 152 5.38 -9.65 -11.77
C GLY A 152 6.67 -9.40 -11.01
N ASN A 153 7.81 -9.24 -11.71
CA ASN A 153 9.13 -9.22 -11.06
C ASN A 153 9.25 -8.15 -9.96
N TRP A 154 9.78 -8.55 -8.80
CA TRP A 154 10.22 -7.62 -7.78
C TRP A 154 11.17 -6.57 -8.40
N PRO A 155 10.97 -5.27 -8.17
CA PRO A 155 11.76 -4.23 -8.83
C PRO A 155 13.26 -4.34 -8.53
N LEU A 156 14.06 -4.04 -9.56
CA LEU A 156 15.53 -4.06 -9.52
C LEU A 156 16.07 -2.69 -9.93
N GLU A 157 17.16 -2.26 -9.29
CA GLU A 157 17.98 -1.14 -9.75
C GLU A 157 19.44 -1.60 -9.81
N ARG A 158 20.05 -1.51 -11.00
CA ARG A 158 21.46 -1.91 -11.23
C ARG A 158 21.77 -3.32 -10.71
N GLY A 159 20.86 -4.27 -10.94
CA GLY A 159 20.98 -5.67 -10.52
C GLY A 159 20.71 -5.94 -9.04
N LYS A 160 20.36 -4.92 -8.24
CA LYS A 160 20.01 -5.07 -6.83
C LYS A 160 18.50 -4.97 -6.63
N SER A 161 17.94 -5.88 -5.84
CA SER A 161 16.53 -5.81 -5.42
C SER A 161 16.27 -4.53 -4.65
N TRP A 162 15.16 -3.87 -4.96
CA TRP A 162 14.68 -2.78 -4.15
C TRP A 162 14.44 -3.24 -2.71
N PRO A 163 14.68 -2.38 -1.70
CA PRO A 163 14.30 -2.69 -0.33
C PRO A 163 12.78 -2.91 -0.22
N GLY A 164 12.40 -3.83 0.67
CA GLY A 164 11.02 -3.94 1.14
C GLY A 164 10.84 -2.97 2.29
N HIS A 165 10.10 -1.89 2.07
CA HIS A 165 9.81 -0.89 3.07
C HIS A 165 8.65 -1.35 3.94
N HIS A 166 8.83 -1.39 5.25
CA HIS A 166 7.73 -1.70 6.18
C HIS A 166 6.81 -0.49 6.35
N ILE A 167 5.53 -0.63 5.96
CA ILE A 167 4.53 0.44 6.02
C ILE A 167 4.39 0.90 7.47
N ARG A 168 4.08 0.02 8.41
CA ARG A 168 4.33 0.21 9.85
C ARG A 168 5.72 -0.31 10.15
N ASP A 169 6.60 0.52 10.70
CA ASP A 169 7.97 0.10 10.91
C ASP A 169 8.12 -0.89 12.07
N LEU A 170 9.23 -1.64 12.03
CA LEU A 170 9.53 -2.70 13.00
C LEU A 170 9.70 -2.17 14.42
N LYS A 171 10.22 -0.94 14.60
CA LYS A 171 10.46 -0.35 15.92
C LYS A 171 9.16 0.01 16.64
N HIS A 172 8.05 0.14 15.91
CA HIS A 172 6.71 0.37 16.48
C HIS A 172 5.77 -0.82 16.26
N GLY A 173 6.31 -2.03 16.14
CA GLY A 173 5.53 -3.27 16.12
C GLY A 173 4.92 -3.63 14.76
N GLY A 174 5.45 -3.10 13.67
CA GLY A 174 5.14 -3.60 12.33
C GLY A 174 5.56 -5.06 12.18
N ASP A 175 4.68 -5.89 11.62
CA ASP A 175 5.01 -7.28 11.34
C ASP A 175 6.10 -7.32 10.24
N PRO A 176 7.25 -7.98 10.50
CA PRO A 176 8.35 -8.01 9.56
C PRO A 176 8.09 -8.80 8.29
N VAL A 177 7.05 -9.65 8.26
CA VAL A 177 6.81 -10.63 7.18
C VAL A 177 5.39 -10.59 6.63
N ASP A 178 4.51 -9.73 7.16
CA ASP A 178 3.17 -9.54 6.62
C ASP A 178 3.24 -8.91 5.21
N PRO A 179 2.70 -9.58 4.16
CA PRO A 179 2.69 -9.04 2.81
C PRO A 179 1.91 -7.73 2.68
N ASN A 180 0.98 -7.42 3.58
CA ASN A 180 0.27 -6.14 3.61
C ASN A 180 1.05 -5.02 4.31
N ASN A 181 2.15 -5.36 4.98
CA ASN A 181 3.03 -4.41 5.65
C ASN A 181 4.30 -4.10 4.84
N ILE A 182 4.50 -4.69 3.66
CA ILE A 182 5.75 -4.57 2.91
C ILE A 182 5.49 -3.95 1.53
N LEU A 183 6.21 -2.86 1.24
CA LEU A 183 6.14 -2.14 -0.03
C LEU A 183 7.52 -2.15 -0.73
N PRO A 184 7.65 -2.72 -1.95
CA PRO A 184 8.87 -2.53 -2.74
C PRO A 184 9.07 -1.03 -2.98
N THR A 185 10.20 -0.47 -2.56
CA THR A 185 10.42 0.99 -2.59
C THR A 185 11.78 1.32 -3.21
N PRO A 186 11.89 2.33 -4.10
CA PRO A 186 13.19 2.73 -4.64
C PRO A 186 14.19 3.01 -3.51
N PRO A 187 15.47 2.58 -3.62
CA PRO A 187 16.45 2.77 -2.57
C PRO A 187 16.55 4.21 -2.05
N THR A 188 16.56 5.19 -2.96
CA THR A 188 16.63 6.62 -2.61
C THR A 188 15.42 7.10 -1.83
N ILE A 189 14.22 6.58 -2.13
CA ILE A 189 12.99 6.92 -1.43
C ILE A 189 12.93 6.19 -0.08
N HIS A 190 13.33 4.92 -0.03
CA HIS A 190 13.41 4.15 1.21
C HIS A 190 14.30 4.87 2.25
N ASP A 191 15.44 5.42 1.83
CA ASP A 191 16.32 6.20 2.70
C ASP A 191 15.67 7.50 3.21
N VAL A 192 14.86 8.16 2.38
CA VAL A 192 14.07 9.33 2.79
C VAL A 192 13.02 8.91 3.83
N LEU A 193 12.25 7.85 3.57
CA LEU A 193 11.21 7.37 4.49
C LEU A 193 11.80 7.01 5.87
N ASN A 194 12.94 6.31 5.90
CA ASN A 194 13.62 5.97 7.15
C ASN A 194 14.03 7.18 8.00
N LYS A 195 14.36 8.31 7.36
CA LYS A 195 14.67 9.57 8.05
C LYS A 195 13.41 10.30 8.52
N GLU A 196 12.30 10.12 7.81
CA GLU A 196 11.05 10.84 8.06
C GLU A 196 10.14 10.20 9.09
N TYR A 197 10.18 8.86 9.23
CA TYR A 197 9.37 8.13 10.21
C TYR A 197 9.55 8.64 11.64
N PRO A 198 10.78 8.85 12.16
CA PRO A 198 10.97 9.40 13.51
C PRO A 198 10.29 10.76 13.70
N ARG A 199 10.30 11.62 12.69
CA ARG A 199 9.62 12.92 12.73
C ARG A 199 8.10 12.76 12.76
N CYS A 200 7.57 11.79 12.03
CA CYS A 200 6.14 11.50 12.01
C CYS A 200 5.64 10.96 13.36
N TYR A 201 6.38 10.00 13.95
CA TYR A 201 6.08 9.50 15.29
C TYR A 201 6.25 10.55 16.39
N ALA A 202 7.13 11.53 16.21
CA ALA A 202 7.24 12.68 17.11
C ALA A 202 6.05 13.66 16.99
N GLY A 203 5.11 13.44 16.06
CA GLY A 203 4.00 14.35 15.80
C GLY A 203 4.44 15.69 15.21
N GLY A 204 5.58 15.69 14.51
CA GLY A 204 6.16 16.89 13.91
C GLY A 204 5.59 17.23 12.54
N PRO A 205 5.64 18.52 12.14
CA PRO A 205 5.31 18.91 10.77
C PRO A 205 6.32 18.33 9.76
N PRO A 206 5.88 18.08 8.51
CA PRO A 206 4.54 18.38 7.99
C PRO A 206 3.50 17.28 8.27
N TRP A 207 3.92 16.15 8.87
CA TRP A 207 3.11 14.92 8.96
C TRP A 207 1.90 15.01 9.88
N ASN A 208 1.89 15.98 10.80
CA ASN A 208 0.77 16.28 11.68
C ASN A 208 -0.25 17.27 11.06
N THR A 209 -0.05 17.70 9.82
CA THR A 209 -0.94 18.63 9.11
C THR A 209 -1.56 18.02 7.87
N VAL A 210 -2.81 18.39 7.60
CA VAL A 210 -3.57 17.98 6.42
C VAL A 210 -2.92 18.54 5.16
N GLY A 211 -2.61 17.65 4.23
CA GLY A 211 -2.13 17.99 2.89
C GLY A 211 -3.27 18.13 1.86
N PRO A 212 -2.90 18.40 0.60
CA PRO A 212 -3.85 18.44 -0.51
C PRO A 212 -4.46 17.07 -0.81
N ASP A 213 -5.59 17.06 -1.55
CA ASP A 213 -6.30 15.83 -1.93
C ASP A 213 -5.48 14.93 -2.88
N LEU A 214 -4.73 15.53 -3.81
CA LEU A 214 -3.73 14.84 -4.64
C LEU A 214 -2.41 15.63 -4.63
N PRO A 215 -1.37 15.16 -3.91
CA PRO A 215 -0.16 15.92 -3.61
C PRO A 215 0.91 15.89 -4.71
N TYR A 216 0.65 15.23 -5.84
CA TYR A 216 1.64 15.05 -6.89
C TYR A 216 1.00 14.99 -8.29
N SER A 217 1.80 15.27 -9.32
CA SER A 217 1.42 15.07 -10.71
C SER A 217 1.94 13.75 -11.28
N ASP A 218 1.16 13.14 -12.19
CA ASP A 218 1.47 11.83 -12.79
C ASP A 218 2.14 11.90 -14.18
N TYR A 219 2.32 13.11 -14.73
CA TYR A 219 3.02 13.36 -15.99
C TYR A 219 4.54 13.30 -15.86
#